data_AF-A0A7I0J4M4-F1
#
_entry.id   AF-A0A7I0J4M4-F1
#
_cell.length_a   1.000
_cell.length_b   1.000
_cell.length_c   1.000
_cell.angle_alpha   90.00
_cell.angle_beta   90.00
_cell.angle_gamma   90.00
#
_symmetry.space_group_name_H-M   'P 1'
#
loop_
_entity.id
_entity.type
_entity.pdbx_description
1 polymer ?
#
loop_
_entity_poly.entity_id
_entity_poly.type
_entity_poly.pdbx_seq_one_letter_code
_entity_poly.pdbx_strand_id
1 'polypeptide(L)' 'MRILLVEDEPEMVSALRAALKRHDMVVDHAGTLIEAEGFV' A
#
# COMPACT_ATOMS: atom_id res chain seq x y z
N MET A 1 -12.11 0.34 -5.13
CA MET A 1 -11.28 1.56 -5.05
C MET A 1 -9.82 1.16 -4.99
N ARG A 2 -8.90 1.94 -5.57
CA ARG A 2 -7.46 1.63 -5.61
C ARG A 2 -6.70 2.68 -4.82
N ILE A 3 -5.81 2.24 -3.94
CA ILE A 3 -5.02 3.10 -3.06
C ILE A 3 -3.55 2.72 -3.16
N LEU A 4 -2.68 3.72 -3.09
CA LEU A 4 -1.24 3.55 -3.00
C LEU A 4 -0.83 3.74 -1.54
N LEU A 5 -0.34 2.67 -0.92
CA LEU A 5 0.15 2.67 0.44
C LEU A 5 1.66 2.91 0.43
N VAL A 6 2.06 4.12 0.84
CA VAL A 6 3.46 4.48 0.99
C VAL A 6 3.84 4.29 2.45
N GLU A 7 4.54 3.21 2.76
CA GLU A 7 4.98 2.87 4.11
C GLU A 7 6.32 2.15 4.03
N ASP A 8 7.29 2.44 4.86
CA ASP A 8 8.60 1.77 4.85
C ASP A 8 8.64 0.52 5.75
N GLU A 9 7.65 0.35 6.63
CA GLU A 9 7.55 -0.77 7.56
C GLU A 9 6.74 -1.96 6.98
N PRO A 10 7.38 -3.12 6.68
CA PRO A 10 6.72 -4.24 6.02
C PRO A 10 5.67 -4.94 6.89
N GLU A 11 5.80 -4.90 8.22
CA GLU A 11 4.78 -5.42 9.15
C GLU A 11 3.48 -4.62 9.07
N MET A 12 3.59 -3.28 9.07
CA MET A 12 2.45 -2.38 8.97
C MET A 12 1.76 -2.47 7.61
N VAL A 13 2.54 -2.58 6.53
CA VAL A 13 2.04 -2.83 5.17
C VAL A 13 1.22 -4.10 5.12
N SER A 14 1.71 -5.18 5.74
CA SER A 14 1.01 -6.46 5.76
C SER A 14 -0.32 -6.37 6.52
N ALA A 15 -0.34 -5.70 7.67
CA ALA A 15 -1.56 -5.47 8.45
C ALA A 15 -2.59 -4.61 7.69
N LEU A 16 -2.14 -3.52 7.08
CA LEU A 16 -2.99 -2.62 6.30
C LEU A 16 -3.51 -3.30 5.03
N ARG A 17 -2.66 -4.00 4.28
CA ARG A 17 -3.09 -4.78 3.09
C ARG A 17 -4.12 -5.83 3.46
N ALA A 18 -3.97 -6.52 4.59
CA ALA A 18 -4.94 -7.51 5.05
C ALA A 18 -6.30 -6.86 5.40
N ALA A 19 -6.29 -5.72 6.11
CA ALA A 19 -7.50 -4.97 6.44
C ALA A 19 -8.20 -4.42 5.18
N LEU A 20 -7.45 -3.79 4.29
CA LEU A 20 -7.96 -3.14 3.09
C LEU A 20 -8.46 -4.14 2.03
N LYS A 21 -7.80 -5.31 1.92
CA LYS A 21 -8.29 -6.41 1.07
C LYS A 21 -9.67 -6.90 1.51
N ARG A 22 -10.00 -6.81 2.80
CA ARG A 22 -11.33 -7.18 3.34
C ARG A 22 -12.45 -6.24 2.85
N HIS A 23 -12.08 -5.04 2.42
CA HIS A 23 -12.98 -4.04 1.83
C HIS A 23 -12.99 -4.06 0.29
N ASP A 24 -12.43 -5.12 -0.34
CA ASP A 24 -12.31 -5.24 -1.79
C ASP A 24 -11.53 -4.06 -2.43
N MET A 25 -10.57 -3.51 -1.69
CA MET A 25 -9.71 -2.43 -2.15
C MET A 25 -8.41 -2.99 -2.72
N VAL A 26 -7.99 -2.43 -3.85
CA VAL A 26 -6.70 -2.75 -4.48
C VAL A 26 -5.65 -1.86 -3.83
N VAL A 27 -4.64 -2.48 -3.23
CA VAL A 27 -3.56 -1.78 -2.51
C VAL A 27 -2.24 -2.02 -3.22
N ASP A 28 -1.74 -0.99 -3.89
CA ASP A 28 -0.35 -0.94 -4.32
C ASP A 28 0.49 -0.47 -3.14
N HIS A 29 1.73 -0.93 -3.07
CA HIS A 29 2.62 -0.61 -1.96
C HIS A 29 3.93 -0.07 -2.53
N ALA A 30 4.38 1.05 -1.96
CA ALA A 30 5.69 1.63 -2.18
C ALA A 30 6.39 1.78 -0.82
N GLY A 31 7.64 1.35 -0.73
CA GLY A 31 8.46 1.49 0.48
C GLY A 31 9.02 2.90 0.66
N THR A 32 9.01 3.71 -0.40
CA THR A 32 9.56 5.08 -0.39
C THR A 32 8.71 6.01 -1.25
N LEU A 33 8.85 7.33 -1.03
CA LEU A 33 8.22 8.34 -1.88
C LEU A 33 8.68 8.25 -3.34
N ILE A 34 9.94 7.89 -3.58
CA ILE A 34 10.49 7.73 -4.94
C ILE A 34 9.83 6.53 -5.65
N GLU A 35 9.67 5.41 -4.94
CA GLU A 35 8.92 4.27 -5.48
C GLU A 35 7.46 4.63 -5.73
N ALA A 36 6.85 5.43 -4.86
CA ALA A 36 5.47 5.87 -4.99
C ALA A 36 5.23 6.73 -6.24
N GLU A 37 6.17 7.61 -6.59
CA GLU A 37 6.13 8.41 -7.82
C GLU A 37 6.10 7.53 -9.09
N GLY A 38 6.66 6.32 -9.05
CA GLY A 38 6.61 5.37 -10.18
C GLY A 38 5.23 4.72 -10.42
N PHE A 39 4.28 4.88 -9.49
CA PHE A 39 2.91 4.36 -9.62
C PHE A 39 1.89 5.38 -10.14
N VAL A 40 2.30 6.65 -10.33
CA VAL A 40 1.43 7.78 -10.75
C VAL A 40 1.49 8.04 -12.25
#